data_AF-A0A187NEA4-F1
#
_entry.id   AF-A0A187NEA4-F1
#
_cell.length_a   1.000
_cell.length_b   1.000
_cell.length_c   1.000
_cell.angle_alpha   90.00
_cell.angle_beta   90.00
_cell.angle_gamma   90.00
#
_symmetry.space_group_name_H-M   'P 1'
#
loop_
_entity.id
_entity.type
_entity.pdbx_description
1 polymer ?
#
loop_
_entity_poly.entity_id
_entity_poly.type
_entity_poly.pdbx_seq_one_letter_code
_entity_poly.pdbx_strand_id
1 'polypeptide(L)'
;MSSVVADHPVIASVDDNGTERITVFDHDTSVICGAFKPVGHLYWRLYLSAAVASSDSLSLQVPPPPVLAARRQDACRWLEVIAHLYAHPGAAA
;
A
#
# COMPACT_ATOMS: atom_id res chain seq x y z
N MET A 1 -0.66 -26.97 6.42
CA MET A 1 -1.12 -25.59 6.16
C MET A 1 0.14 -24.74 6.10
N SER A 2 0.64 -24.42 4.90
CA SER A 2 1.80 -23.51 4.78
C SER A 2 1.32 -22.12 5.16
N SER A 3 1.83 -21.62 6.29
CA SER A 3 1.78 -20.20 6.58
C SER A 3 2.65 -19.54 5.52
N VAL A 4 2.03 -18.91 4.53
CA VAL A 4 2.73 -17.92 3.71
C VAL A 4 3.16 -16.84 4.69
N VAL A 5 4.44 -16.82 5.05
CA VAL A 5 5.03 -15.65 5.69
C VAL A 5 4.76 -14.54 4.69
N ALA A 6 3.95 -13.55 5.08
CA ALA A 6 3.73 -12.40 4.23
C ALA A 6 5.13 -11.81 4.00
N ASP A 7 5.60 -11.88 2.75
CA ASP A 7 6.93 -11.40 2.31
C ASP A 7 7.15 -9.91 2.64
N HIS A 8 6.06 -9.23 3.03
CA HIS A 8 5.97 -7.83 3.38
C HIS A 8 5.22 -7.68 4.70
N PRO A 9 5.84 -7.09 5.74
CA PRO A 9 5.13 -6.75 6.97
C PRO A 9 3.97 -5.80 6.67
N VAL A 10 2.78 -6.12 7.21
CA VAL A 10 1.60 -5.26 7.13
C VAL A 10 1.26 -4.76 8.53
N ILE A 11 1.29 -3.45 8.74
CA ILE A 11 0.94 -2.82 10.01
C ILE A 11 -0.37 -2.06 9.86
N ALA A 12 -1.34 -2.38 10.71
CA ALA A 12 -2.57 -1.60 10.85
C ALA A 12 -2.46 -0.71 12.10
N SER A 13 -2.75 0.58 11.95
CA SER A 13 -2.68 1.56 13.04
C SER A 13 -3.82 2.57 12.95
N VAL A 14 -3.99 3.34 14.02
CA VAL A 14 -4.87 4.51 14.05
C VAL A 14 -4.02 5.68 14.53
N ASP A 15 -3.95 6.75 13.74
CA ASP A 15 -3.23 7.99 14.09
C ASP A 15 -3.96 8.72 15.23
N ASP A 16 -3.29 9.66 15.90
CA ASP A 16 -3.88 10.48 16.98
C ASP A 16 -5.11 11.29 16.52
N ASN A 17 -5.20 11.60 15.23
CA ASN A 17 -6.35 12.28 14.63
C ASN A 17 -7.50 11.31 14.27
N GLY A 18 -7.39 10.03 14.64
CA GLY A 18 -8.34 8.96 14.37
C GLY A 18 -8.27 8.36 12.96
N THR A 19 -7.30 8.75 12.14
CA THR A 19 -7.13 8.18 10.79
C THR A 19 -6.69 6.73 10.89
N GLU A 20 -7.49 5.82 10.34
CA GLU A 20 -7.11 4.42 10.22
C GLU A 20 -6.08 4.26 9.09
N ARG A 21 -5.02 3.47 9.32
CA ARG A 21 -3.97 3.18 8.33
C ARG A 21 -3.67 1.71 8.23
N ILE A 22 -3.26 1.32 7.04
CA ILE A 22 -2.65 0.03 6.72
C ILE A 22 -1.41 0.35 5.89
N THR A 23 -0.24 -0.06 6.38
CA THR A 23 1.04 0.22 5.73
C THR A 23 1.74 -1.09 5.43
N VAL A 24 2.24 -1.22 4.20
CA VAL A 24 3.00 -2.37 3.75
C VAL A 24 4.46 -1.95 3.58
N PHE A 25 5.35 -2.75 4.16
CA PHE A 25 6.79 -2.50 4.16
C PHE A 25 7.51 -3.53 3.28
N ASP A 26 8.65 -3.14 2.72
CA ASP A 26 9.61 -4.09 2.17
C ASP A 26 10.44 -4.76 3.28
N HIS A 27 11.35 -5.64 2.86
CA HIS A 27 12.26 -6.35 3.75
C HIS A 27 13.23 -5.42 4.51
N ASP A 28 13.53 -4.25 3.94
CA ASP A 28 14.40 -3.23 4.51
C ASP A 28 13.62 -2.19 5.34
N THR A 29 12.35 -2.47 5.66
CA THR A 29 11.43 -1.61 6.43
C THR A 29 11.08 -0.28 5.76
N SER A 30 11.34 -0.13 4.47
CA SER A 30 10.85 0.99 3.67
C SER A 30 9.38 0.77 3.32
N VAL A 31 8.60 1.85 3.28
CA VAL A 31 7.19 1.77 2.88
C VAL A 31 7.11 1.49 1.38
N ILE A 32 6.35 0.48 0.97
CA ILE A 32 6.03 0.21 -0.44
C ILE A 32 4.73 0.93 -0.81
N CYS A 33 3.67 0.63 -0.07
CA CYS A 33 2.32 1.12 -0.33
C CYS A 33 1.51 1.13 0.95
N GLY A 34 0.35 1.77 0.91
CA GLY A 34 -0.56 1.75 2.03
C GLY A 34 -1.95 2.24 1.66
N ALA A 35 -2.86 2.10 2.62
CA ALA A 35 -4.19 2.65 2.55
C ALA A 35 -4.50 3.40 3.84
N PHE A 36 -5.21 4.52 3.74
CA PHE A 36 -5.67 5.24 4.90
C PHE A 36 -7.12 5.69 4.74
N LYS A 37 -7.83 5.79 5.85
CA LYS A 37 -9.20 6.28 5.92
C LYS A 37 -9.27 7.37 7.00
N PRO A 38 -9.33 8.65 6.60
CA PRO A 38 -9.48 9.73 7.57
C PRO A 38 -10.82 9.63 8.29
N VAL A 39 -10.88 10.18 9.50
CA VAL A 39 -12.12 10.23 10.30
C VAL A 39 -13.23 10.92 9.51
N GLY A 40 -14.42 10.32 9.53
CA GLY A 40 -15.59 10.86 8.83
C GLY A 40 -15.61 10.61 7.32
N HIS A 41 -14.58 9.98 6.74
CA HIS A 41 -14.58 9.61 5.32
C HIS A 41 -15.18 8.22 5.10
N LEU A 42 -15.86 8.04 3.97
CA LEU A 42 -16.49 6.77 3.58
C LEU A 42 -15.53 5.79 2.90
N TYR A 43 -14.43 6.29 2.33
CA TYR A 43 -13.54 5.52 1.47
C TYR A 43 -12.12 5.46 2.03
N TRP A 44 -11.50 4.29 1.87
CA TRP A 44 -10.06 4.10 1.98
C TRP A 44 -9.37 4.68 0.76
N ARG A 45 -8.26 5.37 0.97
CA ARG A 45 -7.41 5.97 -0.05
C ARG A 45 -6.12 5.19 -0.13
N LEU A 46 -5.86 4.57 -1.27
CA LEU A 46 -4.63 3.85 -1.52
C LEU A 46 -3.55 4.79 -2.04
N TYR A 47 -2.30 4.53 -1.66
CA TYR A 47 -1.13 5.26 -2.12
C TYR A 47 0.07 4.32 -2.32
N LEU A 48 0.95 4.71 -3.22
CA LEU A 48 2.28 4.13 -3.41
C LEU A 48 3.32 5.06 -2.79
N SER A 49 4.41 4.52 -2.25
CA SER A 49 5.49 5.35 -1.72
C SER A 49 6.31 5.99 -2.86
N ALA A 50 6.93 7.13 -2.55
CA ALA A 50 7.80 7.81 -3.50
C ALA A 50 9.04 6.98 -3.87
N ALA A 51 9.54 6.15 -2.95
CA ALA A 51 10.68 5.26 -3.19
C ALA A 51 10.36 4.20 -4.26
N VAL A 52 9.11 3.71 -4.28
CA VAL A 52 8.59 2.83 -5.33
C VAL A 52 8.40 3.59 -6.66
N ALA A 53 7.90 4.83 -6.60
CA ALA A 53 7.67 5.64 -7.80
C ALA A 53 8.97 6.11 -8.49
N SER A 54 10.06 6.28 -7.74
CA SER A 54 11.31 6.85 -8.24
C SER A 54 12.30 5.85 -8.85
N SER A 55 12.03 4.53 -8.83
CA SER A 55 13.04 3.54 -9.22
C SER A 55 13.32 3.47 -10.72
N ASP A 56 12.51 4.11 -11.58
CA ASP A 56 12.81 4.20 -13.04
C ASP A 56 12.04 5.30 -13.79
N SER A 57 11.23 6.13 -13.11
CA SER A 57 10.38 7.12 -13.80
C SER A 57 10.78 8.56 -13.47
N LEU A 58 11.51 9.20 -14.40
CA LEU A 58 11.77 10.65 -14.42
C LEU A 58 10.49 11.49 -14.66
N SER A 59 9.31 10.86 -14.70
CA SER A 59 8.10 11.43 -15.32
C SER A 59 6.86 11.54 -14.41
N LEU A 60 6.92 11.17 -13.13
CA LEU A 60 5.81 11.39 -12.19
C LEU A 60 6.15 12.46 -11.15
N GLN A 61 6.27 13.71 -11.60
CA GLN A 61 6.31 14.87 -10.68
C GLN A 61 4.95 15.14 -10.00
N VAL A 62 3.87 14.47 -10.43
CA VAL A 62 2.55 14.55 -9.83
C VAL A 62 2.19 13.18 -9.26
N PRO A 63 1.99 13.05 -7.93
CA PRO A 63 1.49 11.80 -7.35
C PRO A 63 0.15 11.44 -8.01
N PRO A 64 -0.06 10.20 -8.46
CA PRO A 64 -1.36 9.80 -8.99
C PRO A 64 -2.43 10.01 -7.92
N PRO A 65 -3.67 10.40 -8.31
CA PRO A 65 -4.76 10.51 -7.35
C PRO A 65 -4.98 9.15 -6.66
N PRO A 66 -5.29 9.15 -5.36
CA PRO A 66 -5.43 7.91 -4.62
C PRO A 66 -6.57 7.07 -5.18
N VAL A 67 -6.31 5.79 -5.42
CA VAL A 67 -7.36 4.82 -5.74
C VAL A 67 -8.27 4.68 -4.52
N LEU A 68 -9.58 4.67 -4.74
CA LEU A 68 -10.56 4.62 -3.67
C LEU A 68 -11.12 3.21 -3.49
N ALA A 69 -11.17 2.74 -2.25
CA ALA A 69 -11.81 1.49 -1.87
C ALA A 69 -12.88 1.74 -0.81
N ALA A 70 -14.12 1.30 -1.06
CA ALA A 70 -15.22 1.49 -0.12
C ALA A 70 -15.05 0.65 1.16
N ARG A 71 -14.51 -0.57 1.03
CA ARG A 71 -14.33 -1.49 2.17
C ARG A 71 -12.86 -1.64 2.51
N ARG A 72 -12.57 -1.78 3.81
CA ARG A 72 -11.23 -2.10 4.32
C ARG A 72 -10.65 -3.36 3.67
N GLN A 73 -11.48 -4.37 3.45
CA GLN A 73 -11.06 -5.62 2.83
C GLN A 73 -10.61 -5.43 1.37
N ASP A 74 -11.27 -4.56 0.62
CA ASP A 74 -10.88 -4.26 -0.76
C ASP A 74 -9.54 -3.51 -0.78
N ALA A 75 -9.34 -2.57 0.17
CA ALA A 75 -8.05 -1.92 0.37
C ALA A 75 -6.94 -2.95 0.69
N CYS A 76 -7.17 -3.89 1.61
CA CYS A 76 -6.21 -4.96 1.92
C CYS A 76 -5.84 -5.79 0.69
N ARG A 77 -6.83 -6.26 -0.10
CA ARG A 77 -6.56 -7.06 -1.30
C ARG A 77 -5.72 -6.29 -2.32
N TRP A 78 -6.03 -5.01 -2.53
CA TRP A 78 -5.22 -4.18 -3.42
C TRP A 78 -3.78 -4.03 -2.93
N LEU A 79 -3.59 -3.84 -1.61
CA LEU A 79 -2.25 -3.75 -1.03
C LEU A 79 -1.47 -5.05 -1.18
N GLU A 80 -2.11 -6.20 -0.97
CA GLU A 80 -1.50 -7.53 -1.21
C GLU A 80 -1.05 -7.69 -2.66
N VAL A 81 -1.90 -7.31 -3.63
CA VAL A 81 -1.57 -7.37 -5.06
C VAL A 81 -0.38 -6.45 -5.38
N ILE A 82 -0.41 -5.19 -4.91
CA ILE A 82 0.66 -4.22 -5.16
C ILE A 82 1.99 -4.72 -4.58
N ALA A 83 1.97 -5.19 -3.33
CA ALA A 83 3.18 -5.70 -2.67
C ALA A 83 3.74 -6.93 -3.38
N HIS A 84 2.86 -7.84 -3.83
CA HIS A 84 3.28 -9.02 -4.59
C HIS A 84 3.97 -8.64 -5.91
N LEU A 85 3.37 -7.72 -6.67
CA LEU A 85 3.95 -7.21 -7.92
C LEU A 85 5.30 -6.52 -7.69
N TYR A 86 5.44 -5.80 -6.58
CA TYR A 86 6.70 -5.12 -6.25
C TYR A 86 7.83 -6.09 -5.89
N ALA A 87 7.54 -7.15 -5.13
CA ALA A 87 8.55 -8.18 -4.85
C ALA A 87 8.88 -9.09 -6.04
N HIS A 88 7.96 -9.21 -7.00
CA HIS A 88 8.10 -10.13 -8.13
C HIS A 88 7.96 -9.37 -9.47
N PRO A 89 8.87 -8.43 -9.79
CA PRO A 89 8.75 -7.59 -11.00
C PRO A 89 8.74 -8.40 -12.31
N GLY A 90 9.23 -9.65 -12.30
CA GLY A 90 9.17 -10.58 -13.44
C GLY A 90 7.89 -11.42 -13.56
N ALA A 91 6.96 -11.35 -12.61
CA ALA A 91 5.70 -12.12 -12.63
C ALA A 91 4.58 -11.45 -13.45
N ALA A 92 4.81 -10.23 -13.94
CA ALA A 92 3.88 -9.50 -14.79
C ALA A 92 4.11 -9.76 -16.30
N ALA A 93 4.99 -10.70 -16.66
CA ALA A 93 5.34 -11.06 -18.04
C ALA A 93 4.57 -12.29 -18.55
#